data_AF-A0A7K4BIC9-F1
#
_entry.id   AF-A0A7K4BIC9-F1
#
_cell.length_a   1.000
_cell.length_b   1.000
_cell.length_c   1.000
_cell.angle_alpha   90.00
_cell.angle_beta   90.00
_cell.angle_gamma   90.00
#
_symmetry.space_group_name_H-M   'P 1'
#
loop_
_entity.id
_entity.type
_entity.pdbx_description
1 polymer ?
#
loop_
_entity_poly.entity_id
_entity_poly.type
_entity_poly.pdbx_seq_one_letter_code
_entity_poly.pdbx_strand_id
1 'polypeptide(L)'
;MAGELVLSVLAWLAVIQVLQLGAWPALDRTLGRLAAAAAYPASVLAFALLSWYGALLGLPVWLALLPFVGGIAYAGSRGFYTKERLRSALPWDAAFLVPFLFMLEVR
;
A
#
# COMPACT_ATOMS: atom_id res chain seq x y z
N MET A 1 4.34 -26.46 0.83
CA MET A 1 5.45 -25.96 1.66
C MET A 1 6.08 -24.71 1.05
N ALA A 2 7.10 -24.76 0.18
CA ALA A 2 7.78 -23.54 -0.33
C ALA A 2 6.89 -22.68 -1.26
N GLY A 3 6.07 -23.31 -2.11
CA GLY A 3 5.18 -22.58 -3.03
C GLY A 3 4.06 -21.78 -2.33
N GLU A 4 3.55 -22.27 -1.19
CA GLU A 4 2.50 -21.58 -0.42
C GLU A 4 3.05 -20.35 0.32
N LEU A 5 4.31 -20.41 0.78
CA LEU A 5 5.01 -19.27 1.36
C LEU A 5 5.21 -18.16 0.33
N VAL A 6 5.69 -18.52 -0.88
CA VAL A 6 5.87 -17.56 -1.97
C VAL A 6 4.54 -16.90 -2.34
N LEU A 7 3.46 -17.69 -2.50
CA LEU A 7 2.14 -17.15 -2.81
C LEU A 7 1.66 -16.18 -1.72
N SER A 8 1.86 -16.51 -0.45
CA SER A 8 1.46 -15.67 0.69
C SER A 8 2.24 -14.35 0.72
N VAL A 9 3.55 -14.39 0.44
CA VAL A 9 4.41 -13.19 0.37
C VAL A 9 3.98 -12.30 -0.80
N LEU A 10 3.74 -12.88 -1.98
CA LEU A 10 3.28 -12.14 -3.15
C LEU A 10 1.89 -11.53 -2.93
N ALA A 11 0.98 -12.25 -2.27
CA ALA A 11 -0.34 -11.73 -1.92
C ALA A 11 -0.21 -10.52 -0.97
N TRP A 12 0.67 -10.60 0.04
CA TRP A 12 0.92 -9.48 0.94
C TRP A 12 1.58 -8.29 0.25
N LEU A 13 2.54 -8.51 -0.65
CA LEU A 13 3.12 -7.46 -1.47
C LEU A 13 2.05 -6.77 -2.33
N ALA A 14 1.14 -7.54 -2.93
CA ALA A 14 0.04 -6.97 -3.71
C ALA A 14 -0.88 -6.11 -2.84
N VAL A 15 -1.23 -6.56 -1.62
CA VAL A 15 -2.02 -5.77 -0.66
C VAL A 15 -1.29 -4.48 -0.30
N ILE A 16 -0.02 -4.56 0.07
CA ILE A 16 0.77 -3.38 0.45
C ILE A 16 0.86 -2.39 -0.72
N GLN A 17 1.00 -2.88 -1.96
CA GLN A 17 1.02 -2.02 -3.14
C GLN A 17 -0.33 -1.32 -3.35
N VAL A 18 -1.46 -2.00 -3.13
CA VAL A 18 -2.79 -1.38 -3.17
C VAL A 18 -2.92 -0.30 -2.10
N LEU A 19 -2.46 -0.57 -0.87
CA LEU A 19 -2.45 0.40 0.21
C LEU A 19 -1.63 1.65 -0.15
N GLN A 20 -0.40 1.44 -0.64
CA GLN A 20 0.50 2.50 -1.06
C GLN A 20 -0.08 3.34 -2.20
N LEU A 21 -0.61 2.70 -3.24
CA LEU A 21 -1.21 3.39 -4.38
C LEU A 21 -2.43 4.20 -3.97
N GLY A 22 -3.27 3.69 -3.05
CA GLY A 22 -4.46 4.40 -2.57
C GLY A 22 -4.14 5.62 -1.70
N ALA A 23 -3.07 5.55 -0.89
CA ALA A 23 -2.68 6.66 -0.01
C ALA A 23 -1.84 7.73 -0.73
N TRP A 24 -1.07 7.35 -1.75
CA TRP A 24 -0.14 8.25 -2.42
C TRP A 24 -0.79 9.54 -2.97
N PRO A 25 -1.91 9.53 -3.69
CA PRO A 25 -2.54 10.76 -4.20
C PRO A 25 -2.92 11.76 -3.11
N ALA A 26 -3.29 11.27 -1.91
CA ALA A 26 -3.63 12.12 -0.78
C ALA A 26 -2.39 12.82 -0.22
N LEU A 27 -1.24 12.14 -0.21
CA LEU A 27 0.05 12.65 0.28
C LEU A 27 0.80 13.47 -0.77
N ASP A 28 0.54 13.28 -2.07
CA ASP A 28 1.22 14.00 -3.14
C ASP A 28 1.04 15.51 -3.03
N ARG A 29 -0.14 15.95 -2.58
CA ARG A 29 -0.46 17.37 -2.38
C ARG A 29 0.39 18.04 -1.31
N THR A 30 0.90 17.29 -0.34
CA THR A 30 1.61 17.83 0.82
C THR A 30 3.11 17.53 0.80
N LEU A 31 3.49 16.33 0.35
CA LEU A 31 4.87 15.83 0.43
C LEU A 31 5.58 15.73 -0.92
N GLY A 32 4.87 15.95 -2.04
CA GLY A 32 5.42 15.95 -3.39
C GLY A 32 6.28 14.71 -3.67
N ARG A 33 7.59 14.91 -3.89
CA ARG A 33 8.53 13.82 -4.22
C ARG A 33 8.69 12.76 -3.12
N LEU A 34 8.45 13.12 -1.86
CA LEU A 34 8.50 12.18 -0.71
C LEU A 34 7.18 11.45 -0.50
N ALA A 35 6.11 11.82 -1.21
CA ALA A 35 4.80 11.22 -1.01
C ALA A 35 4.76 9.72 -1.29
N ALA A 36 5.48 9.26 -2.32
CA ALA A 36 5.58 7.83 -2.64
C ALA A 36 6.27 7.04 -1.51
N ALA A 37 7.31 7.61 -0.90
CA ALA A 37 8.00 7.01 0.24
C ALA A 37 7.11 6.98 1.49
N ALA A 38 6.46 8.09 1.79
CA ALA A 38 5.59 8.24 2.97
C ALA A 38 4.30 7.43 2.86
N ALA A 39 3.84 7.14 1.64
CA ALA A 39 2.64 6.33 1.39
C ALA A 39 2.76 4.91 1.93
N TYR A 40 3.96 4.31 1.96
CA TYR A 40 4.18 2.99 2.55
C TYR A 40 3.79 2.94 4.03
N PRO A 41 4.45 3.67 4.95
CA PRO A 41 4.11 3.62 6.37
C PRO A 41 2.73 4.23 6.66
N ALA A 42 2.33 5.30 5.98
CA ALA A 42 1.04 5.94 6.23
C ALA A 42 -0.14 5.04 5.86
N SER A 43 -0.05 4.32 4.74
CA SER A 43 -1.11 3.43 4.29
C SER A 43 -1.26 2.19 5.18
N VAL A 44 -0.14 1.60 5.63
CA VAL A 44 -0.15 0.50 6.60
C VAL A 44 -0.75 0.93 7.92
N LEU A 45 -0.37 2.11 8.43
CA LEU A 45 -0.95 2.66 9.67
C LEU A 45 -2.46 2.92 9.52
N ALA A 46 -2.88 3.53 8.42
CA ALA A 46 -4.29 3.79 8.15
C ALA A 46 -5.09 2.48 8.01
N PHE A 47 -4.54 1.48 7.32
CA PHE A 47 -5.15 0.16 7.20
C PHE A 47 -5.26 -0.54 8.57
N ALA A 48 -4.23 -0.46 9.41
CA ALA A 48 -4.25 -0.98 10.77
C ALA A 48 -5.35 -0.32 11.61
N LEU A 49 -5.48 1.00 11.55
CA LEU A 49 -6.56 1.72 12.26
C LEU A 49 -7.94 1.31 11.74
N LEU A 50 -8.14 1.31 10.42
CA LEU A 50 -9.42 0.95 9.80
C LEU A 50 -9.82 -0.50 10.12
N SER A 51 -8.88 -1.43 10.04
CA SER A 51 -9.12 -2.84 10.37
C SER A 51 -9.37 -3.04 11.85
N TRP A 52 -8.64 -2.34 12.73
CA TRP A 52 -8.84 -2.42 14.18
C TRP A 52 -10.23 -1.93 14.59
N TYR A 53 -10.60 -0.72 14.17
CA TYR A 53 -11.94 -0.19 14.50
C TYR A 53 -13.05 -0.95 13.77
N GLY A 54 -12.80 -1.44 12.55
CA GLY A 54 -13.73 -2.33 11.85
C GLY A 54 -13.96 -3.62 12.61
N ALA A 55 -12.92 -4.24 13.16
CA ALA A 55 -13.03 -5.45 13.95
C ALA A 55 -13.86 -5.25 15.23
N LEU A 56 -13.76 -4.08 15.88
CA LEU A 56 -14.63 -3.72 17.02
C LEU A 56 -16.12 -3.67 16.64
N LEU A 57 -16.43 -3.39 15.37
CA LEU A 57 -17.79 -3.38 14.81
C LEU A 57 -18.19 -4.74 14.20
N GLY A 58 -17.33 -5.78 14.32
CA GLY A 58 -17.57 -7.09 13.72
C GLY A 58 -17.40 -7.13 12.19
N LEU A 59 -16.77 -6.10 11.60
CA LEU A 59 -16.55 -6.03 10.16
C LEU A 59 -15.34 -6.89 9.75
N PRO A 60 -15.42 -7.61 8.62
CA PRO A 60 -14.28 -8.35 8.11
C PRO A 60 -13.15 -7.43 7.63
N VAL A 61 -11.91 -7.87 7.84
CA VAL A 61 -10.69 -7.08 7.58
C VAL A 61 -10.56 -6.57 6.14
N TRP A 62 -11.03 -7.33 5.15
CA TRP A 62 -10.93 -6.94 3.75
C TRP A 62 -11.73 -5.68 3.42
N LEU A 63 -12.74 -5.30 4.22
CA LEU A 63 -13.46 -4.04 4.05
C LEU A 63 -12.56 -2.82 4.31
N ALA A 64 -11.52 -2.96 5.14
CA ALA A 64 -10.55 -1.90 5.37
C ALA A 64 -9.72 -1.56 4.12
N LEU A 65 -9.76 -2.40 3.08
CA LEU A 65 -9.14 -2.11 1.77
C LEU A 65 -10.00 -1.18 0.90
N LEU A 66 -11.31 -1.10 1.14
CA LEU A 66 -12.22 -0.34 0.28
C LEU A 66 -11.84 1.14 0.11
N PRO A 67 -11.43 1.88 1.17
CA PRO A 67 -11.02 3.27 1.01
C PRO A 67 -9.80 3.43 0.10
N PHE A 68 -8.86 2.48 0.13
CA PHE A 68 -7.67 2.50 -0.72
C PHE A 68 -8.01 2.20 -2.17
N VAL A 69 -8.82 1.17 -2.42
CA VAL A 69 -9.31 0.85 -3.77
C VAL A 69 -10.12 2.02 -4.34
N GLY A 70 -10.98 2.63 -3.53
CA GLY A 70 -11.71 3.84 -3.90
C GLY A 70 -10.78 5.02 -4.21
N GLY A 71 -9.72 5.20 -3.41
CA GLY A 71 -8.68 6.20 -3.65
C GLY A 71 -7.96 6.00 -4.98
N ILE A 72 -7.59 4.75 -5.31
CA ILE A 72 -6.99 4.39 -6.60
C ILE A 72 -7.95 4.70 -7.75
N ALA A 73 -9.20 4.25 -7.66
CA ALA A 73 -10.19 4.48 -8.71
C ALA A 73 -10.43 5.98 -8.93
N TYR A 74 -10.57 6.75 -7.86
CA TYR A 74 -10.77 8.19 -7.91
C TYR A 74 -9.55 8.92 -8.51
N ALA A 75 -8.34 8.64 -8.03
CA ALA A 75 -7.13 9.26 -8.54
C ALA A 75 -6.84 8.83 -10.00
N GLY A 76 -7.12 7.58 -10.34
CA GLY A 76 -7.05 7.04 -11.70
C GLY A 76 -8.00 7.75 -12.65
N SER A 77 -9.26 7.98 -12.24
CA SER A 77 -10.24 8.74 -13.03
C SER A 77 -9.82 10.19 -13.30
N ARG A 78 -8.94 10.75 -12.44
CA ARG A 78 -8.38 12.10 -12.56
C ARG A 78 -7.04 12.11 -13.31
N GLY A 79 -6.58 10.97 -13.82
CA GLY A 79 -5.33 10.85 -14.58
C GLY A 79 -4.07 10.98 -13.72
N PHE A 80 -4.15 10.73 -12.41
CA PHE A 80 -3.00 10.89 -11.51
C PHE A 80 -1.86 9.90 -11.81
N TYR A 81 -2.19 8.66 -12.18
CA TYR A 81 -1.22 7.61 -12.46
C TYR A 81 -0.71 7.69 -13.91
N THR A 82 0.18 8.67 -14.18
CA THR A 82 0.92 8.72 -15.44
C THR A 82 2.11 7.76 -15.42
N LYS A 83 2.60 7.38 -16.60
CA LYS A 83 3.78 6.49 -16.72
C LYS A 83 5.00 7.11 -16.02
N GLU A 84 5.17 8.42 -16.14
CA GLU A 84 6.27 9.18 -15.54
C GLU A 84 6.20 9.14 -14.01
N ARG A 85 5.01 9.34 -13.44
CA ARG A 85 4.80 9.26 -11.99
C ARG A 85 5.04 7.85 -11.48
N LEU A 86 4.47 6.82 -12.11
CA LEU A 86 4.72 5.42 -11.72
C LEU A 86 6.21 5.06 -11.78
N ARG A 87 6.93 5.50 -12.81
CA ARG A 87 8.38 5.30 -12.90
C ARG A 87 9.15 6.03 -11.80
N SER A 88 8.67 7.19 -11.36
CA SER A 88 9.27 7.91 -10.23
C SER A 88 9.02 7.24 -8.87
N ALA A 89 8.00 6.38 -8.76
CA ALA A 89 7.72 5.59 -7.57
C ALA A 89 8.54 4.29 -7.50
N LEU A 90 8.93 3.70 -8.64
CA LEU A 90 9.71 2.44 -8.69
C LEU A 90 10.95 2.41 -7.77
N PRO A 91 11.77 3.48 -7.64
CA PRO A 91 12.88 3.49 -6.70
C PRO A 91 12.43 3.32 -5.24
N TRP A 92 11.27 3.86 -4.89
CA TRP A 92 10.69 3.72 -3.56
C TRP A 92 10.11 2.34 -3.32
N ASP A 93 9.52 1.74 -4.36
CA ASP A 93 9.06 0.34 -4.29
C ASP A 93 10.24 -0.61 -4.06
N ALA A 94 11.36 -0.40 -4.76
CA ALA A 94 12.60 -1.14 -4.53
C ALA A 94 13.19 -0.88 -3.13
N ALA A 95 13.19 0.38 -2.69
CA ALA A 95 13.67 0.75 -1.36
C ALA A 95 12.82 0.15 -0.23
N PHE A 96 11.51 -0.02 -0.44
CA PHE A 96 10.60 -0.71 0.49
C PHE A 96 10.84 -2.22 0.50
N LEU A 97 11.14 -2.81 -0.67
CA LEU A 97 11.34 -4.26 -0.80
C LEU A 97 12.51 -4.75 0.06
N VAL A 98 13.60 -3.98 0.16
CA VAL A 98 14.79 -4.34 0.94
C VAL A 98 14.46 -4.64 2.41
N PRO A 99 13.94 -3.68 3.22
CA PRO A 99 13.59 -3.95 4.60
C PRO A 99 12.45 -4.98 4.74
N PHE A 100 11.52 -5.04 3.77
CA PHE A 100 10.45 -6.05 3.76
C PHE A 100 11.03 -7.47 3.67
N LEU A 101 11.99 -7.71 2.78
CA LEU A 101 12.67 -9.01 2.67
C LEU A 101 13.45 -9.36 3.95
N PHE A 102 14.15 -8.38 4.54
CA PHE A 102 14.81 -8.59 5.84
C PHE A 102 13.82 -8.97 6.94
N MET A 103 12.61 -8.39 6.95
CA MET A 103 11.58 -8.74 7.91
C MET A 103 11.07 -10.19 7.74
N LEU A 104 11.14 -10.76 6.53
CA LEU A 104 10.75 -12.15 6.28
C LEU A 104 11.74 -13.17 6.85
N GLU A 105 13.03 -12.81 6.97
CA GLU A 105 14.06 -13.65 7.60
C GLU A 105 13.85 -13.82 9.11
N VAL A 106 13.10 -12.92 9.74
CA VAL A 106 12.84 -12.94 11.19
C VAL A 106 11.70 -13.91 11.58
N ARG A 107 11.30 -14.82 10.69
CA ARG A 107 10.19 -15.77 10.91
C ARG A 107 10.60 -17.10 11.54
#